data_AF-A0A932FIU5-F1
#
_entry.id   AF-A0A932FIU5-F1
#
_cell.length_a   1.000
_cell.length_b   1.000
_cell.length_c   1.000
_cell.angle_alpha   90.00
_cell.angle_beta   90.00
_cell.angle_gamma   90.00
#
_symmetry.space_group_name_H-M   'P 1'
#
loop_
_entity.id
_entity.type
_entity.pdbx_description
1 polymer ?
#
loop_
_entity_poly.entity_id
_entity_poly.type
_entity_poly.pdbx_seq_one_letter_code
_entity_poly.pdbx_strand_id
1 'polypeptide(L)'
;MTLDGMGVDYGKVEARIRAKDPKVGPRDIYWATLNQKLLAVLRVGDWGSVARILEAQVDELVERGKPFLAVAQEASKAELRRLNHAGVTEVRIIPYPSHSGPCSACVANRDRVFSIEAEIVSPTLPHQTCVDAASGPCDCWYAAIV
;
A
#
# COMPACT_ATOMS: atom_id res chain seq x y z
N MET A 1 -13.94 1.25 -7.25
CA MET A 1 -14.07 2.25 -6.17
C MET A 1 -13.90 3.64 -6.80
N THR A 2 -14.89 4.52 -6.75
CA THR A 2 -14.83 5.83 -7.42
C THR A 2 -14.07 6.86 -6.58
N LEU A 3 -13.35 7.77 -7.25
CA LEU A 3 -12.46 8.74 -6.63
C LEU A 3 -13.18 9.84 -5.81
N ASP A 4 -14.50 9.94 -5.92
CA ASP A 4 -15.32 11.04 -5.35
C ASP A 4 -15.58 10.93 -3.84
N GLY A 5 -15.39 9.76 -3.22
CA GLY A 5 -15.77 9.53 -1.82
C GLY A 5 -14.86 10.14 -0.74
N MET A 6 -13.84 10.94 -1.09
CA MET A 6 -12.74 11.29 -0.16
C MET A 6 -12.29 12.77 -0.21
N GLY A 7 -13.10 13.68 -0.75
CA GLY A 7 -12.89 15.13 -0.59
C GLY A 7 -11.75 15.77 -1.40
N VAL A 8 -11.13 15.04 -2.34
CA VAL A 8 -10.21 15.62 -3.33
C VAL A 8 -10.93 15.72 -4.67
N ASP A 9 -11.12 16.95 -5.11
CA ASP A 9 -11.76 17.29 -6.39
C ASP A 9 -10.77 17.06 -7.54
N TYR A 10 -10.95 15.94 -8.24
CA TYR A 10 -10.12 15.54 -9.38
C TYR A 10 -10.06 16.64 -10.46
N GLY A 11 -11.19 17.29 -10.75
CA GLY A 11 -11.26 18.36 -11.74
C GLY A 11 -10.40 19.57 -11.36
N LYS A 12 -10.37 19.94 -10.08
CA LYS A 12 -9.46 20.98 -9.58
C LYS A 12 -7.99 20.56 -9.64
N VAL A 13 -7.68 19.30 -9.33
CA VAL A 13 -6.30 18.80 -9.42
C VAL A 13 -5.82 18.83 -10.87
N GLU A 14 -6.62 18.32 -11.80
CA GLU A 14 -6.35 18.32 -13.23
C GLU A 14 -6.15 19.75 -13.76
N ALA A 15 -7.11 20.65 -13.52
CA ALA A 15 -7.03 22.04 -14.00
C ALA A 15 -5.76 22.74 -13.51
N ARG A 16 -5.41 22.57 -12.23
CA ARG A 16 -4.20 23.17 -11.64
C ARG A 16 -2.91 22.62 -12.24
N ILE A 17 -2.83 21.32 -12.53
CA ILE A 17 -1.63 20.71 -13.11
C ILE A 17 -1.50 21.11 -14.58
N ARG A 18 -2.59 21.02 -15.36
CA ARG A 18 -2.61 21.41 -16.78
C ARG A 18 -2.31 22.89 -17.00
N ALA A 19 -2.68 23.75 -16.06
CA ALA A 19 -2.31 25.18 -16.10
C ALA A 19 -0.79 25.40 -16.00
N LYS A 20 -0.04 24.48 -15.37
CA LYS A 20 1.43 24.56 -15.25
C LYS A 20 2.14 23.84 -16.39
N ASP A 21 1.63 22.69 -16.79
CA ASP A 21 2.13 21.93 -17.92
C ASP A 21 0.95 21.30 -18.69
N PRO A 22 0.57 21.87 -19.84
CA PRO A 22 -0.53 21.34 -20.64
C PRO A 22 -0.30 19.93 -21.17
N LYS A 23 0.96 19.45 -21.21
CA LYS A 23 1.33 18.15 -21.78
C LYS A 23 1.16 16.99 -20.79
N VAL A 24 0.79 17.25 -19.53
CA VAL A 24 0.57 16.18 -18.54
C VAL A 24 -0.52 15.20 -19.01
N GLY A 25 -0.23 13.91 -18.85
CA GLY A 25 -1.16 12.85 -19.20
C GLY A 25 -2.17 12.57 -18.08
N PRO A 26 -3.25 11.84 -18.37
CA PRO A 26 -4.21 11.39 -17.35
C PRO A 26 -3.56 10.62 -16.19
N ARG A 27 -2.51 9.84 -16.46
CA ARG A 27 -1.79 9.08 -15.42
C ARG A 27 -0.98 9.98 -14.48
N ASP A 28 -0.41 11.07 -14.97
CA ASP A 28 0.29 12.05 -14.11
C ASP A 28 -0.70 12.74 -13.16
N ILE A 29 -1.89 13.05 -13.68
CA ILE A 29 -2.99 13.64 -12.89
C ILE A 29 -3.49 12.63 -11.84
N TYR A 30 -3.65 11.36 -12.22
CA TYR A 30 -4.02 10.29 -11.29
C TYR A 30 -2.99 10.16 -10.16
N TRP A 31 -1.70 10.06 -10.49
CA TRP A 31 -0.62 9.98 -9.51
C TRP A 31 -0.59 11.19 -8.57
N ALA A 32 -0.72 12.39 -9.12
CA ALA A 32 -0.78 13.62 -8.33
C ALA A 32 -2.01 13.66 -7.41
N THR A 33 -3.15 13.14 -7.87
CA THR A 33 -4.37 13.01 -7.07
C THR A 33 -4.16 12.06 -5.90
N LEU A 34 -3.57 10.88 -6.13
CA LEU A 34 -3.22 9.93 -5.06
C LEU A 34 -2.28 10.56 -4.02
N ASN A 35 -1.23 11.27 -4.46
CA ASN A 35 -0.32 11.96 -3.54
C ASN A 35 -1.02 13.01 -2.68
N GLN A 36 -1.95 13.77 -3.26
CA GLN A 36 -2.70 14.76 -2.48
C GLN A 36 -3.66 14.13 -1.48
N LYS A 37 -4.31 13.03 -1.87
CA LYS A 37 -5.14 12.24 -0.94
C LYS A 37 -4.29 11.67 0.19
N LEU A 38 -3.14 11.08 -0.14
CA LEU A 38 -2.20 10.52 0.83
C LEU A 38 -1.80 11.57 1.88
N LEU A 39 -1.40 12.76 1.44
CA LEU A 39 -1.04 13.86 2.34
C LEU A 39 -2.21 14.33 3.22
N ALA A 40 -3.44 14.31 2.69
CA ALA A 40 -4.62 14.70 3.46
C ALA A 40 -4.93 13.68 4.57
N VAL A 41 -4.92 12.38 4.26
CA VAL A 41 -5.23 11.32 5.23
C VAL A 41 -4.11 11.13 6.27
N LEU A 42 -2.85 11.37 5.88
CA LEU A 42 -1.72 11.36 6.81
C LEU A 42 -1.87 12.41 7.92
N ARG A 43 -2.40 13.60 7.61
CA ARG A 43 -2.58 14.68 8.59
C ARG A 43 -3.56 14.36 9.71
N VAL A 44 -4.55 13.52 9.42
CA VAL A 44 -5.59 13.12 10.39
C VAL A 44 -5.35 11.73 10.98
N GLY A 45 -4.24 11.07 10.61
CA GLY A 45 -3.89 9.75 11.13
C GLY A 45 -4.82 8.62 10.67
N ASP A 46 -5.51 8.76 9.53
CA ASP A 46 -6.35 7.70 8.98
C ASP A 46 -5.48 6.66 8.24
N TRP A 47 -4.84 5.78 9.04
CA TRP A 47 -3.91 4.76 8.55
C TRP A 47 -4.55 3.75 7.60
N GLY A 48 -5.85 3.48 7.73
CA GLY A 48 -6.56 2.58 6.81
C GLY A 48 -6.76 3.20 5.42
N SER A 49 -6.99 4.51 5.35
CA SER A 49 -6.97 5.20 4.06
C SER A 49 -5.56 5.38 3.51
N VAL A 50 -4.55 5.58 4.36
CA VAL A 50 -3.13 5.61 3.94
C VAL A 50 -2.75 4.29 3.26
N ALA A 51 -3.04 3.14 3.87
CA ALA A 51 -2.72 1.82 3.32
C ALA A 51 -3.35 1.63 1.93
N ARG A 52 -4.66 1.87 1.79
CA ARG A 52 -5.39 1.73 0.51
C ARG A 52 -4.88 2.64 -0.60
N ILE A 53 -4.46 3.87 -0.27
CA ILE A 53 -3.91 4.79 -1.27
C ILE A 53 -2.54 4.30 -1.74
N LEU A 54 -1.70 3.79 -0.83
CA LEU A 54 -0.40 3.22 -1.17
C LEU A 54 -0.55 1.93 -2.00
N GLU A 55 -1.53 1.08 -1.69
CA GLU A 55 -1.87 -0.09 -2.53
C GLU A 55 -2.26 0.34 -3.95
N ALA A 56 -3.11 1.36 -4.11
CA ALA A 56 -3.44 1.88 -5.43
C ALA A 56 -2.23 2.47 -6.18
N GLN A 57 -1.22 3.00 -5.47
CA GLN A 57 0.05 3.41 -6.06
C GLN A 57 0.90 2.20 -6.47
N VAL A 58 0.89 1.11 -5.71
CA VAL A 58 1.54 -0.15 -6.07
C VAL A 58 0.97 -0.69 -7.36
N ASP A 59 -0.35 -0.76 -7.50
CA ASP A 59 -1.01 -1.25 -8.72
C ASP A 59 -0.58 -0.45 -9.97
N GLU A 60 -0.59 0.88 -9.88
CA GLU A 60 -0.14 1.75 -10.99
C GLU A 60 1.34 1.53 -11.33
N LEU A 61 2.19 1.28 -10.33
CA LEU A 61 3.62 1.00 -10.58
C LEU A 61 3.80 -0.37 -11.25
N VAL A 62 3.06 -1.38 -10.82
CA VAL A 62 3.04 -2.73 -11.43
C VAL A 62 2.61 -2.64 -12.89
N GLU A 63 1.49 -1.96 -13.17
CA GLU A 63 0.98 -1.76 -14.54
C GLU A 63 1.99 -1.06 -15.47
N ARG A 64 2.92 -0.28 -14.90
CA ARG A 64 3.97 0.44 -15.63
C ARG A 64 5.30 -0.31 -15.70
N GLY A 65 5.40 -1.50 -15.10
CA GLY A 65 6.66 -2.22 -14.95
C GLY A 65 7.70 -1.42 -14.18
N LYS A 66 7.28 -0.60 -13.20
CA LYS A 66 8.16 0.21 -12.35
C LYS A 66 8.42 -0.51 -11.02
N PRO A 67 9.59 -0.29 -10.38
CA PRO A 67 9.82 -0.81 -9.04
C PRO A 67 8.79 -0.30 -8.04
N PHE A 68 8.22 -1.20 -7.24
CA PHE A 68 7.12 -0.87 -6.32
C PHE A 68 7.28 -1.43 -4.90
N LEU A 69 8.33 -2.23 -4.63
CA LEU A 69 8.54 -2.85 -3.32
C LEU A 69 8.52 -1.84 -2.17
N ALA A 70 9.22 -0.72 -2.30
CA ALA A 70 9.28 0.30 -1.25
C ALA A 70 7.89 0.86 -0.91
N VAL A 71 7.06 1.12 -1.93
CA VAL A 71 5.69 1.63 -1.72
C VAL A 71 4.81 0.56 -1.09
N ALA A 72 4.97 -0.70 -1.49
CA ALA A 72 4.25 -1.82 -0.91
C ALA A 72 4.63 -2.06 0.56
N GLN A 73 5.91 -1.88 0.94
CA GLN A 73 6.34 -1.90 2.34
C GLN A 73 5.72 -0.77 3.16
N GLU A 74 5.62 0.44 2.61
CA GLU A 74 4.92 1.53 3.29
C GLU A 74 3.41 1.25 3.43
N ALA A 75 2.77 0.60 2.45
CA ALA A 75 1.38 0.15 2.56
C ALA A 75 1.20 -0.84 3.73
N SER A 76 2.06 -1.85 3.82
CA SER A 76 2.05 -2.82 4.93
C SER A 76 2.29 -2.16 6.29
N LYS A 77 3.22 -1.20 6.38
CA LYS A 77 3.46 -0.42 7.61
C LYS A 77 2.24 0.41 8.00
N ALA A 78 1.54 1.01 7.04
CA ALA A 78 0.31 1.75 7.30
C ALA A 78 -0.79 0.84 7.87
N GLU A 79 -0.95 -0.36 7.32
CA GLU A 79 -1.90 -1.34 7.85
C GLU A 79 -1.54 -1.79 9.27
N LEU A 80 -0.26 -2.03 9.54
CA LEU A 80 0.23 -2.32 10.89
C LEU A 80 -0.05 -1.17 11.87
N ARG A 81 0.14 0.08 11.45
CA ARG A 81 -0.22 1.26 12.26
C ARG A 81 -1.71 1.35 12.53
N ARG A 82 -2.55 1.01 11.55
CA ARG A 82 -4.01 0.92 11.71
C ARG A 82 -4.38 -0.11 12.78
N LEU A 83 -3.80 -1.30 12.72
CA LEU A 83 -4.01 -2.36 13.72
C LEU A 83 -3.52 -1.92 15.11
N ASN A 84 -2.33 -1.31 15.19
CA ASN A 84 -1.79 -0.81 16.46
C ASN A 84 -2.71 0.24 17.10
N HIS A 85 -3.23 1.18 16.30
CA HIS A 85 -4.20 2.18 16.76
C HIS A 85 -5.52 1.55 17.25
N ALA A 86 -5.87 0.35 16.78
CA ALA A 86 -7.01 -0.42 17.25
C ALA A 86 -6.71 -1.26 18.51
N GLY A 87 -5.50 -1.17 19.07
CA GLY A 87 -5.08 -1.88 20.29
C GLY A 87 -4.48 -3.26 20.05
N VAL A 88 -4.23 -3.65 18.80
CA VAL A 88 -3.55 -4.92 18.48
C VAL A 88 -2.05 -4.74 18.71
N THR A 89 -1.41 -5.68 19.43
CA THR A 89 0.05 -5.64 19.67
C THR A 89 0.81 -6.70 18.88
N GLU A 90 0.12 -7.78 18.48
CA GLU A 90 0.72 -8.93 17.82
C GLU A 90 -0.05 -9.32 16.55
N VAL A 91 0.69 -9.79 15.56
CA VAL A 91 0.16 -10.25 14.28
C VAL A 91 0.83 -11.55 13.87
N ARG A 92 0.17 -12.28 12.98
CA ARG A 92 0.76 -13.38 12.20
C ARG A 92 0.63 -13.09 10.71
N ILE A 93 1.48 -13.73 9.93
CA ILE A 93 1.38 -13.67 8.46
C ILE A 93 0.42 -14.75 7.98
N ILE A 94 -0.56 -14.36 7.15
CA ILE A 94 -1.43 -15.28 6.43
C ILE A 94 -0.93 -15.37 4.98
N PRO A 95 -0.39 -16.52 4.57
CA PRO A 95 -0.02 -16.73 3.18
C PRO A 95 -1.26 -16.79 2.30
N TYR A 96 -1.30 -15.99 1.23
CA TYR A 96 -2.35 -16.08 0.22
C TYR A 96 -1.98 -17.10 -0.85
N PRO A 97 -2.90 -17.99 -1.24
CA PRO A 97 -2.72 -18.82 -2.43
C PRO A 97 -2.92 -17.96 -3.67
N SER A 98 -1.86 -17.27 -4.10
CA SER A 98 -1.83 -16.64 -5.42
C SER A 98 -1.87 -17.72 -6.52
N HIS A 99 -2.03 -17.33 -7.80
CA HIS A 99 -2.00 -18.27 -8.92
C HIS A 99 -0.67 -19.06 -9.04
N SER A 100 0.42 -18.54 -8.49
CA SER A 100 1.74 -19.19 -8.42
C SER A 100 2.01 -19.85 -7.06
N GLY A 101 1.02 -19.88 -6.16
CA GLY A 101 1.14 -20.35 -4.78
C GLY A 101 1.62 -19.27 -3.82
N PRO A 102 1.63 -19.55 -2.51
CA PRO A 102 2.15 -18.61 -1.52
C PRO A 102 3.66 -18.46 -1.66
N CYS A 103 4.14 -17.22 -1.48
CA CYS A 103 5.56 -16.93 -1.56
C CYS A 103 6.36 -17.71 -0.50
N SER A 104 7.60 -18.14 -0.82
CA SER A 104 8.42 -18.93 0.11
C SER A 104 8.69 -18.21 1.44
N ALA A 105 8.91 -16.90 1.41
CA ALA A 105 9.08 -16.09 2.61
C ALA A 105 7.82 -16.08 3.50
N CYS A 106 6.64 -16.06 2.89
CA CYS A 106 5.35 -16.03 3.55
C CYS A 106 5.08 -17.39 4.21
N VAL A 107 5.35 -18.47 3.48
CA VAL A 107 5.27 -19.85 4.00
C VAL A 107 6.22 -20.05 5.17
N ALA A 108 7.47 -19.60 5.06
CA ALA A 108 8.49 -19.74 6.10
C ALA A 108 8.13 -19.00 7.40
N ASN A 109 7.26 -17.99 7.32
CA ASN A 109 6.90 -17.14 8.45
C ASN A 109 5.44 -17.34 8.92
N ARG A 110 4.66 -18.23 8.32
CA ARG A 110 3.21 -18.38 8.57
C ARG A 110 2.84 -18.73 10.02
N ASP A 111 3.71 -19.46 10.71
CA ASP A 111 3.48 -19.97 12.07
C ASP A 111 4.14 -19.08 13.14
N ARG A 112 4.76 -17.97 12.71
CA ARG A 112 5.42 -17.01 13.62
C ARG A 112 4.46 -15.92 14.06
N VAL A 113 4.61 -15.52 15.32
CA VAL A 113 3.98 -14.33 15.90
C VAL A 113 5.00 -13.19 15.85
N PHE A 114 4.53 -12.02 15.44
CA PHE A 114 5.33 -10.81 15.31
C PHE A 114 4.74 -9.70 16.18
N SER A 115 5.61 -8.92 16.82
CA SER A 115 5.21 -7.63 17.40
C SER A 115 4.95 -6.64 16.27
N ILE A 116 3.82 -5.93 16.35
CA ILE A 116 3.50 -4.88 15.38
C ILE A 116 4.58 -3.78 15.37
N GLU A 117 5.11 -3.39 16.53
CA GLU A 117 6.12 -2.33 16.62
C GLU A 117 7.40 -2.70 15.88
N ALA A 118 7.84 -3.96 16.00
CA ALA A 118 9.01 -4.47 15.29
C ALA A 118 8.77 -4.48 13.76
N GLU A 119 7.60 -4.92 13.32
CA GLU A 119 7.26 -4.99 11.90
C GLU A 119 7.05 -3.60 11.26
N ILE A 120 6.65 -2.58 12.03
CA ILE A 120 6.62 -1.21 11.53
C ILE A 120 8.04 -0.70 11.19
N VAL A 121 9.05 -1.10 11.98
CA VAL A 121 10.45 -0.69 11.79
C VAL A 121 11.08 -1.45 10.63
N SER A 122 10.92 -2.78 10.61
CA SER A 122 11.54 -3.67 9.64
C SER A 122 10.53 -4.73 9.20
N PRO A 123 9.63 -4.42 8.26
CA PRO A 123 8.54 -5.31 7.92
C PRO A 123 9.04 -6.56 7.21
N THR A 124 8.50 -7.70 7.62
CA THR A 124 8.68 -8.99 6.95
C THR A 124 7.92 -9.03 5.62
N LEU A 125 6.78 -8.33 5.52
CA LEU A 125 5.97 -8.23 4.30
C LEU A 125 5.92 -6.80 3.72
N PRO A 126 5.86 -6.68 2.38
CA PRO A 126 6.24 -7.70 1.42
C PRO A 126 7.75 -7.96 1.46
N HIS A 127 8.14 -9.23 1.36
CA HIS A 127 9.55 -9.61 1.24
C HIS A 127 10.02 -9.41 -0.21
N GLN A 128 11.28 -9.06 -0.46
CA GLN A 128 11.80 -8.82 -1.82
C GLN A 128 11.56 -9.99 -2.79
N THR A 129 11.55 -11.22 -2.29
CA THR A 129 11.27 -12.43 -3.10
C THR A 129 9.80 -12.62 -3.44
N CYS A 130 8.90 -11.85 -2.83
CA CYS A 130 7.49 -11.81 -3.21
C CYS A 130 7.25 -10.87 -4.39
N VAL A 131 8.24 -10.03 -4.71
CA VAL A 131 8.02 -8.81 -5.48
C VAL A 131 9.02 -8.76 -6.62
N ASP A 132 8.58 -9.24 -7.77
CA ASP A 132 9.21 -8.90 -9.04
C ASP A 132 8.14 -8.41 -10.04
N ALA A 133 8.59 -7.73 -11.09
CA ALA A 133 7.70 -7.15 -12.09
C ALA A 133 6.88 -8.21 -12.86
N ALA A 134 7.25 -9.49 -12.80
CA ALA A 134 6.57 -10.57 -13.49
C ALA A 134 5.51 -11.26 -12.61
N SER A 135 5.69 -11.24 -11.29
CA SER A 135 4.87 -11.94 -10.30
C SER A 135 3.81 -11.05 -9.67
N GLY A 136 3.94 -9.73 -9.80
CA GLY A 136 3.03 -8.75 -9.21
C GLY A 136 3.28 -8.52 -7.72
N PRO A 137 2.36 -7.83 -7.02
CA PRO A 137 2.49 -7.57 -5.59
C PRO A 137 2.28 -8.82 -4.75
N CYS A 138 2.84 -8.78 -3.54
CA CYS A 138 2.61 -9.83 -2.56
C CYS A 138 1.18 -9.73 -2.03
N ASP A 139 0.39 -10.78 -2.22
CA ASP A 139 -0.98 -10.84 -1.70
C ASP A 139 -1.05 -11.35 -0.24
N CYS A 140 0.07 -11.62 0.41
CA CYS A 140 0.06 -12.09 1.80
C CYS A 140 -0.16 -10.92 2.76
N TRP A 141 -0.86 -11.14 3.88
CA TRP A 141 -1.22 -10.07 4.81
C TRP A 141 -0.92 -10.41 6.27
N TYR A 142 -0.81 -9.36 7.08
CA TYR A 142 -0.81 -9.49 8.53
C TYR A 142 -2.25 -9.66 9.04
N ALA A 143 -2.48 -10.68 9.86
CA ALA A 143 -3.71 -10.85 10.60
C ALA A 143 -3.45 -10.59 12.09
N ALA A 144 -4.31 -9.80 12.71
CA ALA A 144 -4.31 -9.58 14.15
C ALA A 144 -4.44 -10.90 14.91
N ILE A 145 -3.69 -11.01 16.00
CA ILE A 145 -3.91 -12.02 17.02
C ILE A 145 -4.63 -11.30 18.17
N VAL A 146 -5.80 -11.81 18.53
CA VAL A 146 -6.68 -11.29 19.58
C VAL A 146 -6.76 -12.29 20.74
#